data_AF-A0A944YHV6-F1
#
_entry.id   AF-A0A944YHV6-F1
#
_cell.length_a   1.000
_cell.length_b   1.000
_cell.length_c   1.000
_cell.angle_alpha   90.00
_cell.angle_beta   90.00
_cell.angle_gamma   90.00
#
_symmetry.space_group_name_H-M   'P 1'
#
loop_
_entity.id
_entity.type
_entity.pdbx_description
1 polymer ?
#
loop_
_entity_poly.entity_id
_entity_poly.type
_entity_poly.pdbx_seq_one_letter_code
_entity_poly.pdbx_strand_id
1 'polypeptide(L)'
;MQNSQLSEKDRALRSKIRMKMSNLRSKLQDFEDGIDSGDSQQSDVDACKGEIEVLRKELQSLVDGGHTTFIRAKSMLEPKKNLSSKEKKLDFKAKFLKKRLKSAEKKLLQEDISAKLLEKQEKLVEDLKIQIETLSGERKAIKNFNHTRFIQLKDQESGEDKQSDKLHEVDQKINDLREKISKCSDSETEKEKHLKDELHLLEMEKESIENFTHDHFLENLASMKAKRKSGLR
;
A
#
# COMPACT_ATOMS: atom_id res chain seq x y z
N MET A 1 4.70 12.71 -28.02
CA MET A 1 3.66 13.61 -27.50
C MET A 1 4.31 14.61 -26.55
N GLN A 2 3.84 15.87 -26.58
CA GLN A 2 4.60 17.05 -26.17
C GLN A 2 4.73 17.20 -24.64
N ASN A 3 5.95 17.46 -24.15
CA ASN A 3 6.27 17.77 -22.74
C ASN A 3 5.75 19.16 -22.27
N SER A 4 4.89 19.82 -23.05
CA SER A 4 4.57 21.25 -22.92
C SER A 4 3.35 21.57 -22.04
N GLN A 5 2.64 20.58 -21.48
CA GLN A 5 1.45 20.81 -20.63
C GLN A 5 1.63 20.48 -19.14
N LEU A 6 2.85 20.21 -18.67
CA LEU A 6 3.10 19.91 -17.25
C LEU A 6 3.43 21.18 -16.45
N SER A 7 2.76 21.33 -15.30
CA SER A 7 3.02 22.39 -14.33
C SER A 7 4.48 22.39 -13.86
N GLU A 8 5.03 23.54 -13.49
CA GLU A 8 6.37 23.63 -12.89
C GLU A 8 6.51 22.75 -11.65
N LYS A 9 5.43 22.60 -10.88
CA LYS A 9 5.38 21.69 -9.72
C LYS A 9 5.57 20.23 -10.13
N ASP A 10 4.90 19.79 -11.20
CA ASP A 10 5.01 18.42 -11.72
C ASP A 10 6.40 18.18 -12.31
N ARG A 11 6.98 19.18 -12.97
CA ARG A 11 8.35 19.11 -13.49
C ARG A 11 9.38 18.93 -12.37
N ALA A 12 9.26 19.70 -11.29
CA ALA A 12 10.12 19.59 -10.12
C ALA A 12 9.94 18.23 -9.41
N LEU A 13 8.70 17.75 -9.30
CA LEU A 13 8.39 16.45 -8.69
C LEU A 13 8.94 15.28 -9.53
N ARG A 14 8.77 15.31 -10.86
CA ARG A 14 9.37 14.33 -11.79
C ARG A 14 10.89 14.29 -11.64
N SER A 15 11.54 15.44 -11.51
CA SER A 15 12.99 15.51 -11.27
C SER A 15 13.39 14.82 -9.96
N LYS A 16 12.67 15.09 -8.86
CA LYS A 16 12.89 14.41 -7.56
C LYS A 16 12.67 12.91 -7.63
N ILE A 17 11.63 12.45 -8.33
CA ILE A 17 11.34 11.02 -8.51
C ILE A 17 12.47 10.34 -9.30
N ARG A 18 12.94 10.96 -10.39
CA ARG A 18 14.07 10.46 -11.19
C ARG A 18 15.35 10.35 -10.36
N MET A 19 15.65 11.34 -9.52
CA MET A 19 16.81 11.26 -8.61
C MET A 19 16.67 10.11 -7.60
N LYS A 20 15.49 9.94 -6.99
CA LYS A 20 15.24 8.81 -6.07
C LYS A 20 15.38 7.46 -6.78
N MET A 21 14.87 7.32 -7.99
CA MET A 21 15.05 6.11 -8.80
C MET A 21 16.53 5.84 -9.11
N SER A 22 17.31 6.87 -9.43
CA SER A 22 18.75 6.72 -9.66
C SER A 22 19.46 6.15 -8.43
N ASN A 23 19.19 6.73 -7.26
CA ASN A 23 19.79 6.27 -6.00
C ASN A 23 19.36 4.85 -5.64
N LEU A 24 18.10 4.48 -5.89
CA LEU A 24 17.62 3.12 -5.66
C LEU A 24 18.24 2.11 -6.63
N ARG A 25 18.50 2.49 -7.89
CA ARG A 25 19.21 1.62 -8.84
C ARG A 25 20.65 1.35 -8.40
N SER A 26 21.36 2.35 -7.88
CA SER A 26 22.68 2.15 -7.29
C SER A 26 22.62 1.20 -6.10
N LYS A 27 21.66 1.38 -5.18
CA LYS A 27 21.48 0.47 -4.05
C LYS A 27 21.07 -0.94 -4.45
N LEU A 28 20.27 -1.07 -5.51
CA LEU A 28 19.88 -2.37 -6.05
C LEU A 28 21.11 -3.11 -6.54
N GLN A 29 21.99 -2.42 -7.25
CA GLN A 29 23.26 -2.98 -7.70
C GLN A 29 24.13 -3.42 -6.51
N ASP A 30 24.28 -2.57 -5.48
CA ASP A 30 25.01 -2.93 -4.25
C ASP A 30 24.42 -4.18 -3.55
N PHE A 31 23.09 -4.31 -3.53
CA PHE A 31 22.43 -5.48 -2.94
C PHE A 31 22.54 -6.73 -3.80
N GLU A 32 22.46 -6.61 -5.13
CA GLU A 32 22.64 -7.73 -6.06
C GLU A 32 24.08 -8.25 -6.00
N ASP A 33 25.08 -7.36 -5.98
CA ASP A 33 26.49 -7.70 -5.81
C ASP A 33 26.76 -8.32 -4.42
N GLY A 34 26.04 -7.87 -3.39
CA GLY A 34 26.14 -8.38 -2.02
C GLY A 34 25.39 -9.70 -1.76
N ILE A 35 24.56 -10.19 -2.69
CA ILE A 35 23.93 -11.52 -2.57
C ILE A 35 24.98 -12.61 -2.79
N ASP A 36 25.85 -12.42 -3.79
CA ASP A 36 26.91 -13.38 -4.12
C ASP A 36 27.94 -13.51 -3.00
N SER A 37 28.14 -12.45 -2.20
CA SER A 37 28.99 -12.45 -1.00
C SER A 37 28.27 -12.86 0.30
N GLY A 38 26.94 -12.98 0.28
CA GLY A 38 26.11 -13.35 1.45
C GLY A 38 25.82 -12.19 2.42
N ASP A 39 26.20 -10.96 2.08
CA ASP A 39 25.99 -9.76 2.90
C ASP A 39 24.58 -9.17 2.78
N SER A 40 23.89 -9.49 1.68
CA SER A 40 22.55 -8.99 1.37
C SER A 40 21.53 -10.13 1.25
N GLN A 41 20.29 -9.89 1.67
CA GLN A 41 19.21 -10.87 1.54
C GLN A 41 18.41 -10.61 0.25
N GLN A 42 17.95 -11.67 -0.41
CA GLN A 42 17.06 -11.57 -1.58
C GLN A 42 15.85 -10.67 -1.32
N SER A 43 15.33 -10.67 -0.09
CA SER A 43 14.23 -9.79 0.32
C SER A 43 14.54 -8.29 0.21
N ASP A 44 15.80 -7.89 0.42
CA ASP A 44 16.23 -6.49 0.29
C ASP A 44 16.28 -6.06 -1.19
N VAL A 45 16.70 -6.97 -2.07
CA VAL A 45 16.64 -6.79 -3.55
C VAL A 45 15.19 -6.67 -4.02
N ASP A 46 14.32 -7.58 -3.59
CA ASP A 46 12.91 -7.58 -3.99
C ASP A 46 12.20 -6.31 -3.52
N ALA A 47 12.47 -5.85 -2.29
CA ALA A 47 11.95 -4.59 -1.78
C ALA A 47 12.44 -3.38 -2.59
N CYS A 48 13.73 -3.39 -2.98
CA CYS A 48 14.31 -2.30 -3.77
C CYS A 48 13.72 -2.26 -5.20
N LYS A 49 13.51 -3.43 -5.83
CA LYS A 49 12.81 -3.56 -7.12
C LYS A 49 11.38 -3.03 -7.04
N GLY A 50 10.65 -3.40 -5.98
CA GLY A 50 9.30 -2.90 -5.72
C GLY A 50 9.24 -1.37 -5.57
N GLU A 51 10.16 -0.77 -4.81
CA GLU A 51 10.23 0.70 -4.69
C GLU A 51 10.49 1.39 -6.04
N ILE A 52 11.35 0.83 -6.89
CA ILE A 52 11.62 1.36 -8.23
C ILE A 52 10.38 1.29 -9.13
N GLU A 53 9.62 0.20 -9.06
CA GLU A 53 8.40 0.03 -9.86
C GLU A 53 7.30 1.00 -9.43
N VAL A 54 7.12 1.23 -8.12
CA VAL A 54 6.22 2.25 -7.60
C VAL A 54 6.61 3.63 -8.14
N LEU A 55 7.89 4.02 -8.06
CA LEU A 55 8.34 5.31 -8.59
C LEU A 55 8.14 5.45 -10.11
N ARG A 56 8.23 4.34 -10.88
CA ARG A 56 7.89 4.34 -12.31
C ARG A 56 6.41 4.64 -12.54
N LYS A 57 5.52 3.94 -11.82
CA LYS A 57 4.07 4.17 -11.90
C LYS A 57 3.69 5.60 -11.44
N GLU A 58 4.41 6.16 -10.48
CA GLU A 58 4.26 7.57 -10.07
C GLU A 58 4.59 8.55 -11.21
N LEU A 59 5.72 8.32 -11.87
CA LEU A 59 6.15 9.12 -13.02
C LEU A 59 5.15 9.05 -14.18
N GLN A 60 4.50 7.91 -14.36
CA GLN A 60 3.46 7.67 -15.35
C GLN A 60 2.14 8.36 -14.94
N SER A 61 1.73 8.24 -13.68
CA SER A 61 0.52 8.90 -13.16
C SER A 61 0.56 10.43 -13.23
N LEU A 62 1.76 11.03 -13.22
CA LEU A 62 1.97 12.47 -13.42
C LEU A 62 1.76 12.90 -14.88
N VAL A 63 1.92 11.99 -15.83
CA VAL A 63 1.63 12.22 -17.25
C VAL A 63 0.14 12.03 -17.52
N ASP A 64 -0.46 11.03 -16.87
CA ASP A 64 -1.85 10.62 -17.12
C ASP A 64 -2.87 11.37 -16.24
N GLY A 65 -2.43 12.32 -15.40
CA GLY A 65 -3.31 13.13 -14.54
C GLY A 65 -3.82 12.42 -13.26
N GLY A 66 -3.55 11.12 -13.09
CA GLY A 66 -3.96 10.30 -11.93
C GLY A 66 -3.10 10.43 -10.66
N HIS A 67 -2.36 11.53 -10.50
CA HIS A 67 -1.35 11.70 -9.45
C HIS A 67 -1.89 11.57 -8.02
N THR A 68 -3.11 12.04 -7.76
CA THR A 68 -3.76 12.00 -6.44
C THR A 68 -4.15 10.57 -6.03
N THR A 69 -4.64 9.76 -6.96
CA THR A 69 -4.97 8.33 -6.75
C THR A 69 -3.70 7.51 -6.48
N PHE A 70 -2.62 7.81 -7.21
CA PHE A 70 -1.33 7.15 -7.02
C PHE A 70 -0.67 7.49 -5.68
N ILE A 71 -0.70 8.77 -5.26
CA ILE A 71 -0.20 9.20 -3.93
C ILE A 71 -0.97 8.51 -2.80
N ARG A 72 -2.30 8.35 -2.94
CA ARG A 72 -3.14 7.66 -1.94
C ARG A 72 -2.82 6.17 -1.88
N ALA A 73 -2.73 5.48 -3.02
CA ALA A 73 -2.31 4.07 -3.09
C ALA A 73 -0.89 3.88 -2.52
N LYS A 74 0.05 4.78 -2.84
CA LYS A 74 1.41 4.79 -2.29
C LYS A 74 1.42 4.98 -0.78
N SER A 75 0.60 5.87 -0.23
CA SER A 75 0.48 6.03 1.23
C SER A 75 -0.10 4.80 1.92
N MET A 76 -0.96 4.04 1.22
CA MET A 76 -1.55 2.78 1.70
C MET A 76 -0.63 1.57 1.50
N LEU A 77 0.28 1.62 0.52
CA LEU A 77 1.26 0.58 0.20
C LEU A 77 2.64 0.82 0.82
N GLU A 78 2.92 2.03 1.34
CA GLU A 78 4.19 2.34 1.96
C GLU A 78 4.47 1.28 3.05
N PRO A 79 5.56 0.49 2.90
CA PRO A 79 6.08 -0.28 4.01
C PRO A 79 6.44 0.76 5.07
N LYS A 80 6.03 0.57 6.33
CA LYS A 80 6.66 1.33 7.41
C LYS A 80 8.16 1.03 7.32
N LYS A 81 8.92 1.94 6.71
CA LYS A 81 10.34 1.73 6.45
C LYS A 81 11.01 1.38 7.77
N ASN A 82 12.00 0.47 7.71
CA ASN A 82 12.75 -0.04 8.86
C ASN A 82 12.08 -1.14 9.72
N LEU A 83 11.06 -1.87 9.23
CA LEU A 83 10.59 -3.08 9.93
C LEU A 83 11.70 -4.11 10.08
N SER A 84 12.42 -4.47 8.99
CA SER A 84 13.61 -5.34 9.04
C SER A 84 14.66 -4.85 10.06
N SER A 85 14.94 -3.54 10.09
CA SER A 85 15.87 -2.97 11.07
C SER A 85 15.35 -3.02 12.51
N LYS A 86 14.04 -2.85 12.72
CA LYS A 86 13.40 -3.02 14.04
C LYS A 86 13.45 -4.47 14.50
N GLU A 87 13.18 -5.41 13.60
CA GLU A 87 13.31 -6.85 13.83
C GLU A 87 14.73 -7.23 14.26
N LYS A 88 15.74 -6.81 13.49
CA LYS A 88 17.17 -7.03 13.83
C LYS A 88 17.53 -6.43 15.19
N LYS A 89 17.01 -5.23 15.53
CA LYS A 89 17.22 -4.59 16.85
C LYS A 89 16.55 -5.36 17.99
N LEU A 90 15.33 -5.85 17.79
CA LEU A 90 14.61 -6.67 18.77
C LEU A 90 15.34 -8.00 19.01
N ASP A 91 15.78 -8.66 17.95
CA ASP A 91 16.50 -9.92 18.02
C ASP A 91 17.85 -9.76 18.75
N PHE A 92 18.57 -8.65 18.50
CA PHE A 92 19.82 -8.33 19.20
C PHE A 92 19.58 -8.08 20.70
N LYS A 93 18.56 -7.28 21.06
CA LYS A 93 18.17 -7.05 22.46
C LYS A 93 17.77 -8.34 23.16
N ALA A 94 16.96 -9.18 22.52
CA ALA A 94 16.54 -10.46 23.07
C ALA A 94 17.74 -11.39 23.30
N LYS A 95 18.71 -11.45 22.37
CA LYS A 95 19.96 -12.22 22.55
C LYS A 95 20.77 -11.73 23.75
N PHE A 96 20.89 -10.40 23.93
CA PHE A 96 21.62 -9.83 25.06
C PHE A 96 20.94 -10.14 26.40
N LEU A 97 19.62 -9.98 26.48
CA LEU A 97 18.84 -10.31 27.68
C LEU A 97 18.90 -11.80 28.01
N LYS A 98 18.83 -12.69 27.01
CA LYS A 98 19.01 -14.14 27.22
C LYS A 98 20.39 -14.50 27.77
N LYS A 99 21.46 -13.81 27.33
CA LYS A 99 22.81 -13.98 27.90
C LYS A 99 22.85 -13.52 29.36
N ARG A 100 22.24 -12.37 29.68
CA ARG A 100 22.13 -11.87 31.07
C ARG A 100 21.32 -12.80 31.95
N LEU A 101 20.20 -13.32 31.45
CA LEU A 101 19.35 -14.29 32.15
C LEU A 101 20.14 -15.55 32.50
N LYS A 102 20.82 -16.16 31.52
CA LYS A 102 21.68 -17.34 31.78
C LYS A 102 22.76 -17.06 32.83
N SER A 103 23.37 -15.87 32.80
CA SER A 103 24.34 -15.49 33.82
C SER A 103 23.71 -15.28 35.18
N ALA A 104 22.48 -14.76 35.24
CA ALA A 104 21.76 -14.52 36.48
C ALA A 104 21.24 -15.82 37.11
N GLU A 105 20.76 -16.76 36.30
CA GLU A 105 20.35 -18.11 36.72
C GLU A 105 21.55 -18.92 37.22
N LYS A 106 22.71 -18.83 36.57
CA LYS A 106 23.95 -19.47 37.06
C LYS A 106 24.36 -18.97 38.44
N LYS A 107 24.12 -17.69 38.75
CA LYS A 107 24.39 -17.14 40.08
C LYS A 107 23.45 -17.73 41.11
N LEU A 108 22.16 -17.93 40.80
CA LEU A 108 21.21 -18.57 41.74
C LEU A 108 21.60 -20.01 42.12
N LEU A 109 22.38 -20.70 41.30
CA LEU A 109 22.85 -22.07 41.56
C LEU A 109 24.11 -22.13 42.43
N GLN A 110 24.71 -20.99 42.82
CA GLN A 110 25.88 -20.98 43.70
C GLN A 110 25.47 -21.06 45.18
N GLU A 111 26.13 -21.96 45.92
CA GLU A 111 25.76 -22.35 47.29
C GLU A 111 26.06 -21.28 48.38
N ASP A 112 26.76 -20.17 48.05
CA ASP A 112 27.24 -19.17 49.01
C ASP A 112 26.45 -17.84 49.05
N ILE A 113 25.17 -17.84 48.66
CA ILE A 113 24.39 -16.60 48.55
C ILE A 113 23.55 -16.33 49.80
N SER A 114 23.77 -15.16 50.42
CA SER A 114 22.92 -14.64 51.50
C SER A 114 21.46 -14.51 51.06
N ALA A 115 20.50 -14.84 51.94
CA ALA A 115 19.06 -14.77 51.66
C ALA A 115 18.59 -13.43 51.03
N LYS A 116 19.17 -12.30 51.46
CA LYS A 116 18.84 -10.96 50.93
C LYS A 116 19.38 -10.73 49.51
N LEU A 117 20.49 -11.37 49.17
CA LEU A 117 21.04 -11.37 47.80
C LEU A 117 20.27 -12.34 46.90
N LEU A 118 19.80 -13.46 47.45
CA LEU A 118 18.98 -14.44 46.75
C LEU A 118 17.67 -13.80 46.25
N GLU A 119 16.93 -13.13 47.13
CA GLU A 119 15.67 -12.47 46.80
C GLU A 119 15.83 -11.38 45.72
N LYS A 120 16.92 -10.59 45.79
CA LYS A 120 17.25 -9.59 44.77
C LYS A 120 17.57 -10.23 43.43
N GLN A 121 18.27 -11.36 43.46
CA GLN A 121 18.69 -12.09 42.27
C GLN A 121 17.49 -12.79 41.60
N GLU A 122 16.55 -13.33 42.38
CA GLU A 122 15.29 -13.89 41.90
C GLU A 122 14.43 -12.83 41.20
N LYS A 123 14.26 -11.66 41.83
CA LYS A 123 13.56 -10.52 41.21
C LYS A 123 14.19 -10.11 39.88
N LEU A 124 15.52 -10.05 39.82
CA LEU A 124 16.23 -9.73 38.58
C LEU A 124 16.04 -10.79 37.49
N VAL A 125 15.99 -12.07 37.84
CA VAL A 125 15.71 -13.15 36.89
C VAL A 125 14.29 -13.05 36.36
N GLU A 126 13.32 -12.76 37.22
CA GLU A 126 11.92 -12.60 36.84
C GLU A 126 11.73 -11.40 35.90
N ASP A 127 12.31 -10.24 36.24
CA ASP A 127 12.28 -9.04 35.39
C ASP A 127 12.88 -9.30 34.00
N LEU A 128 13.97 -10.07 33.93
CA LEU A 128 14.60 -10.44 32.65
C LEU A 128 13.70 -11.36 31.81
N LYS A 129 12.98 -12.29 32.44
CA LYS A 129 12.01 -13.17 31.74
C LYS A 129 10.86 -12.36 31.16
N ILE A 130 10.27 -11.46 31.95
CA ILE A 130 9.18 -10.58 31.51
C ILE A 130 9.62 -9.72 30.32
N GLN A 131 10.82 -9.13 30.37
CA GLN A 131 11.35 -8.33 29.26
C GLN A 131 11.56 -9.15 27.98
N ILE A 132 12.05 -10.38 28.10
CA ILE A 132 12.21 -11.29 26.94
C ILE A 132 10.86 -11.66 26.35
N GLU A 133 9.87 -11.94 27.19
CA GLU A 133 8.51 -12.27 26.74
C GLU A 133 7.84 -11.09 26.04
N THR A 134 8.00 -9.88 26.57
CA THR A 134 7.49 -8.63 25.97
C THR A 134 8.09 -8.40 24.58
N LEU A 135 9.41 -8.56 24.43
CA LEU A 135 10.09 -8.44 23.13
C LEU A 135 9.65 -9.53 22.14
N SER A 136 9.38 -10.74 22.64
CA SER A 136 8.84 -11.84 21.83
C SER A 136 7.42 -11.51 21.32
N GLY A 137 6.58 -10.94 22.19
CA GLY A 137 5.26 -10.42 21.84
C GLY A 137 5.32 -9.34 20.77
N GLU A 138 6.23 -8.36 20.92
CA GLU A 138 6.44 -7.31 19.92
C GLU A 138 6.92 -7.89 18.57
N ARG A 139 7.85 -8.85 18.59
CA ARG A 139 8.33 -9.54 17.38
C ARG A 139 7.19 -10.29 16.68
N LYS A 140 6.34 -10.97 17.44
CA LYS A 140 5.16 -11.68 16.95
C LYS A 140 4.13 -10.71 16.39
N ALA A 141 3.92 -9.55 17.03
CA ALA A 141 3.04 -8.50 16.53
C ALA A 141 3.53 -7.92 15.20
N ILE A 142 4.84 -7.71 15.03
CA ILE A 142 5.43 -7.27 13.75
C ILE A 142 5.21 -8.34 12.66
N LYS A 143 5.44 -9.62 12.98
CA LYS A 143 5.22 -10.73 12.05
C LYS A 143 3.74 -10.86 11.67
N ASN A 144 2.84 -10.75 12.64
CA ASN A 144 1.40 -10.81 12.45
C ASN A 144 0.89 -9.59 11.67
N PHE A 145 1.43 -8.40 11.89
CA PHE A 145 1.11 -7.21 11.09
C PHE A 145 1.40 -7.45 9.61
N ASN A 146 2.54 -8.09 9.29
CA ASN A 146 2.85 -8.47 7.91
C ASN A 146 1.87 -9.53 7.37
N HIS A 147 1.47 -10.52 8.19
CA HIS A 147 0.53 -11.56 7.79
C HIS A 147 -0.90 -11.04 7.59
N THR A 148 -1.43 -10.23 8.51
CA THR A 148 -2.76 -9.60 8.41
C THR A 148 -2.84 -8.68 7.19
N ARG A 149 -1.77 -7.94 6.88
CA ARG A 149 -1.71 -7.11 5.67
C ARG A 149 -1.65 -7.95 4.39
N PHE A 150 -0.91 -9.08 4.40
CA PHE A 150 -0.87 -10.01 3.27
C PHE A 150 -2.24 -10.64 3.00
N ILE A 151 -2.97 -11.05 4.05
CA ILE A 151 -4.36 -11.55 3.89
C ILE A 151 -5.29 -10.44 3.39
N GLN A 152 -5.21 -9.23 3.93
CA GLN A 152 -6.02 -8.10 3.43
C GLN A 152 -5.73 -7.74 1.97
N LEU A 153 -4.48 -7.86 1.52
CA LEU A 153 -4.10 -7.69 0.11
C LEU A 153 -4.62 -8.85 -0.76
N LYS A 154 -4.57 -10.09 -0.27
CA LYS A 154 -5.12 -11.25 -0.96
C LYS A 154 -6.67 -11.21 -1.03
N ASP A 155 -7.33 -10.71 0.00
CA ASP A 155 -8.76 -10.47 0.00
C ASP A 155 -9.12 -9.29 -0.93
N GLN A 156 -8.19 -8.36 -1.18
CA GLN A 156 -8.33 -7.34 -2.23
C GLN A 156 -8.20 -7.92 -3.65
N GLU A 157 -7.41 -8.97 -3.90
CA GLU A 157 -7.45 -9.73 -5.17
C GLU A 157 -8.84 -10.36 -5.40
N SER A 158 -9.54 -10.82 -4.35
CA SER A 158 -10.97 -11.22 -4.48
C SER A 158 -11.94 -10.04 -4.69
N GLY A 159 -11.46 -8.82 -4.46
CA GLY A 159 -12.13 -7.58 -4.81
C GLY A 159 -11.97 -7.20 -6.29
N GLU A 160 -10.91 -7.69 -6.96
CA GLU A 160 -10.75 -7.54 -8.41
C GLU A 160 -11.88 -8.24 -9.16
N ASP A 161 -12.35 -9.42 -8.69
CA ASP A 161 -13.53 -10.09 -9.26
C ASP A 161 -14.77 -9.17 -9.24
N LYS A 162 -15.00 -8.46 -8.13
CA LYS A 162 -16.12 -7.51 -8.02
C LYS A 162 -15.93 -6.26 -8.87
N GLN A 163 -14.69 -5.85 -9.12
CA GLN A 163 -14.39 -4.72 -9.99
C GLN A 163 -14.55 -5.12 -11.45
N SER A 164 -14.06 -6.30 -11.85
CA SER A 164 -14.23 -6.83 -13.20
C SER A 164 -15.68 -7.09 -13.53
N ASP A 165 -16.48 -7.58 -12.58
CA ASP A 165 -17.93 -7.78 -12.76
C ASP A 165 -18.63 -6.43 -13.01
N LYS A 166 -18.35 -5.42 -12.19
CA LYS A 166 -18.90 -4.06 -12.36
C LYS A 166 -18.45 -3.42 -13.67
N LEU A 167 -17.18 -3.61 -14.05
CA LEU A 167 -16.64 -3.08 -15.30
C LEU A 167 -17.33 -3.73 -16.51
N HIS A 168 -17.50 -5.04 -16.46
CA HIS A 168 -18.19 -5.81 -17.50
C HIS A 168 -19.66 -5.40 -17.64
N GLU A 169 -20.37 -5.19 -16.53
CA GLU A 169 -21.75 -4.68 -16.56
C GLU A 169 -21.85 -3.29 -17.21
N VAL A 170 -20.93 -2.38 -16.89
CA VAL A 170 -20.92 -1.03 -17.48
C VAL A 170 -20.54 -1.08 -18.96
N ASP A 171 -19.58 -1.93 -19.34
CA ASP A 171 -19.19 -2.13 -20.74
C ASP A 171 -20.32 -2.70 -21.59
N GLN A 172 -21.13 -3.62 -21.05
CA GLN A 172 -22.34 -4.09 -21.72
C GLN A 172 -23.33 -2.96 -21.96
N LYS A 173 -23.61 -2.13 -20.95
CA LYS A 173 -24.53 -0.98 -21.07
C LYS A 173 -24.03 0.05 -22.09
N ILE A 174 -22.72 0.32 -22.12
CA ILE A 174 -22.08 1.21 -23.10
C ILE A 174 -22.27 0.67 -24.52
N ASN A 175 -22.04 -0.63 -24.73
CA ASN A 175 -22.20 -1.26 -26.05
C ASN A 175 -23.67 -1.22 -26.51
N ASP A 176 -24.61 -1.54 -25.63
CA ASP A 176 -26.04 -1.45 -25.92
C ASP A 176 -26.48 -0.03 -26.30
N LEU A 177 -25.94 1.00 -25.61
CA LEU A 177 -26.22 2.40 -25.92
C LEU A 177 -25.60 2.84 -27.24
N ARG A 178 -24.37 2.42 -27.54
CA ARG A 178 -23.72 2.68 -28.83
C ARG A 178 -24.50 2.06 -29.97
N GLU A 179 -25.02 0.84 -29.80
CA GLU A 179 -25.92 0.25 -30.78
C GLU A 179 -27.22 1.03 -30.94
N LYS A 180 -27.85 1.48 -29.86
CA LYS A 180 -29.08 2.29 -29.92
C LYS A 180 -28.84 3.63 -30.62
N ILE A 181 -27.73 4.30 -30.34
CA ILE A 181 -27.34 5.55 -31.02
C ILE A 181 -27.11 5.30 -32.51
N SER A 182 -26.46 4.19 -32.88
CA SER A 182 -26.24 3.84 -34.30
C SER A 182 -27.53 3.52 -35.08
N LYS A 183 -28.60 3.15 -34.38
CA LYS A 183 -29.92 2.82 -34.94
C LYS A 183 -30.87 4.04 -34.95
N CYS A 184 -30.51 5.16 -34.33
CA CYS A 184 -31.30 6.38 -34.39
C CYS A 184 -31.24 7.00 -35.79
N SER A 185 -32.41 7.30 -36.35
CA SER A 185 -32.57 8.02 -37.62
C SER A 185 -32.55 9.54 -37.41
N ASP A 186 -32.21 10.31 -38.46
CA ASP A 186 -32.06 11.78 -38.43
C ASP A 186 -33.28 12.57 -37.88
N SER A 187 -34.46 11.96 -37.80
CA SER A 187 -35.68 12.54 -37.21
C SER A 187 -35.75 12.45 -35.68
N GLU A 188 -34.82 11.78 -35.01
CA GLU A 188 -34.81 11.50 -33.57
C GLU A 188 -33.72 12.26 -32.78
N THR A 189 -33.41 13.48 -33.21
CA THR A 189 -32.31 14.31 -32.66
C THR A 189 -32.34 14.51 -31.14
N GLU A 190 -33.51 14.73 -30.53
CA GLU A 190 -33.63 14.87 -29.07
C GLU A 190 -33.41 13.54 -28.32
N LYS A 191 -33.83 12.41 -28.89
CA LYS A 191 -33.58 11.09 -28.32
C LYS A 191 -32.10 10.73 -28.43
N GLU A 192 -31.48 11.01 -29.59
CA GLU A 192 -30.06 10.80 -29.81
C GLU A 192 -29.21 11.60 -28.82
N LYS A 193 -29.59 12.85 -28.54
CA LYS A 193 -28.94 13.70 -27.55
C LYS A 193 -29.03 13.12 -26.14
N HIS A 194 -30.21 12.65 -25.73
CA HIS A 194 -30.38 11.99 -24.43
C HIS A 194 -29.52 10.73 -24.31
N LEU A 195 -29.46 9.90 -25.37
CA LEU A 195 -28.65 8.69 -25.39
C LEU A 195 -27.14 9.00 -25.32
N LYS A 196 -26.69 10.09 -25.94
CA LYS A 196 -25.30 10.57 -25.84
C LYS A 196 -24.95 11.06 -24.42
N ASP A 197 -25.85 11.77 -23.76
CA ASP A 197 -25.66 12.21 -22.37
C ASP A 197 -25.59 11.01 -21.41
N GLU A 198 -26.43 9.98 -21.65
CA GLU A 198 -26.42 8.74 -20.87
C GLU A 198 -25.14 7.90 -21.12
N LEU A 199 -24.69 7.83 -22.39
CA LEU A 199 -23.42 7.19 -22.75
C LEU A 199 -22.24 7.87 -22.04
N HIS A 200 -22.20 9.21 -22.05
CA HIS A 200 -21.15 9.96 -21.39
C HIS A 200 -21.13 9.70 -19.87
N LEU A 201 -22.30 9.57 -19.24
CA LEU A 201 -22.39 9.26 -17.83
C LEU A 201 -21.85 7.86 -17.49
N LEU A 202 -22.11 6.87 -18.34
CA LEU A 202 -21.57 5.52 -18.18
C LEU A 202 -20.06 5.45 -18.44
N GLU A 203 -19.55 6.25 -19.37
CA GLU A 203 -18.09 6.38 -19.59
C GLU A 203 -17.40 6.97 -18.35
N MET A 204 -18.02 7.95 -17.69
CA MET A 204 -17.54 8.48 -16.40
C MET A 204 -17.64 7.45 -15.26
N GLU A 205 -18.71 6.64 -15.23
CA GLU A 205 -18.86 5.56 -14.24
C GLU A 205 -17.77 4.51 -14.43
N LYS A 206 -17.50 4.10 -15.68
CA LYS A 206 -16.42 3.19 -16.05
C LYS A 206 -15.07 3.72 -15.57
N GLU A 207 -14.74 4.97 -15.91
CA GLU A 207 -13.51 5.61 -15.46
C GLU A 207 -13.42 5.65 -13.92
N SER A 208 -14.53 5.86 -13.22
CA SER A 208 -14.55 5.83 -11.74
C SER A 208 -14.33 4.42 -11.16
N ILE A 209 -14.80 3.38 -11.84
CA ILE A 209 -14.58 1.97 -11.45
C ILE A 209 -13.12 1.59 -11.69
N GLU A 210 -12.54 1.94 -12.83
CA GLU A 210 -11.10 1.72 -13.14
C GLU A 210 -10.20 2.46 -12.13
N ASN A 211 -10.64 3.63 -11.68
CA ASN A 211 -9.92 4.46 -10.72
C ASN A 211 -10.24 4.16 -9.23
N PHE A 212 -11.04 3.13 -8.93
CA PHE A 212 -11.44 2.78 -7.55
C PHE A 212 -12.16 3.91 -6.78
N THR A 213 -12.83 4.83 -7.50
CA THR A 213 -13.57 5.97 -6.93
C THR A 213 -15.08 5.87 -7.13
N HIS A 214 -15.58 4.69 -7.51
CA HIS A 214 -16.99 4.44 -7.81
C HIS A 214 -17.95 4.91 -6.69
N ASP A 215 -17.63 4.67 -5.42
CA ASP A 215 -18.50 5.10 -4.31
C ASP A 215 -18.70 6.63 -4.27
N HIS A 216 -17.64 7.39 -4.53
CA HIS A 216 -17.70 8.85 -4.62
C HIS A 216 -18.45 9.34 -5.87
N PHE A 217 -18.34 8.62 -6.98
CA PHE A 217 -19.13 8.90 -8.18
C PHE A 217 -20.63 8.74 -7.90
N LEU A 218 -21.03 7.67 -7.20
CA LEU A 218 -22.44 7.43 -6.82
C LEU A 218 -22.99 8.49 -5.86
N GLU A 219 -22.20 8.90 -4.87
CA GLU A 219 -22.58 9.95 -3.91
C GLU A 219 -22.81 11.31 -4.59
N ASN A 220 -21.93 11.67 -5.53
CA ASN A 220 -22.08 12.87 -6.34
C ASN A 220 -23.26 12.79 -7.29
N LEU A 221 -23.51 11.63 -7.91
CA LEU A 221 -24.66 11.41 -8.78
C LEU A 221 -25.98 11.57 -8.03
N ALA A 222 -26.07 11.00 -6.82
CA ALA A 222 -27.24 11.13 -5.95
C ALA A 222 -27.47 12.60 -5.56
N SER A 223 -26.39 13.31 -5.22
CA SER A 223 -26.42 14.74 -4.89
C SER A 223 -26.88 15.62 -6.07
N MET A 224 -26.44 15.32 -7.29
CA MET A 224 -26.85 16.02 -8.51
C MET A 224 -28.32 15.75 -8.86
N LYS A 225 -28.79 14.50 -8.71
CA LYS A 225 -30.19 14.13 -8.90
C LYS A 225 -31.11 14.78 -7.86
N ALA A 226 -30.66 14.88 -6.60
CA ALA A 226 -31.39 15.56 -5.53
C ALA A 226 -31.52 17.06 -5.79
N LYS A 227 -30.43 17.74 -6.21
CA LYS A 227 -30.44 19.17 -6.56
C LYS A 227 -31.36 19.48 -7.75
N ARG A 228 -31.40 18.61 -8.78
CA ARG A 228 -32.35 18.75 -9.89
C ARG A 228 -33.80 18.62 -9.42
N LYS A 229 -34.11 17.70 -8.49
CA LYS A 229 -35.45 17.54 -7.92
C LYS A 229 -35.90 18.72 -7.05
N SER A 230 -34.98 19.36 -6.30
CA SER A 230 -35.33 20.52 -5.46
C SER A 230 -35.50 21.82 -6.26
N GLY A 231 -34.86 21.96 -7.42
CA GLY A 231 -35.02 23.12 -8.31
C GLY A 231 -36.24 23.07 -9.25
N LEU A 232 -36.97 21.95 -9.25
CA LEU A 232 -38.24 21.75 -9.98
C LEU A 232 -39.48 21.91 -9.08
N ARG A 233 -39.29 22.35 -7.83
CA ARG A 233 -40.37 22.67 -6.87
C ARG A 233 -40.54 24.16 -6.72
#